data_AF-A0AAU7EE72-F1
#
_entry.id   AF-A0AAU7EE72-F1
#
_cell.length_a   1.000
_cell.length_b   1.000
_cell.length_c   1.000
_cell.angle_alpha   90.00
_cell.angle_beta   90.00
_cell.angle_gamma   90.00
#
_symmetry.space_group_name_H-M   'P 1'
#
loop_
_entity.id
_entity.type
_entity.pdbx_description
1 polymer ?
#
loop_
_entity_poly.entity_id
_entity_poly.type
_entity_poly.pdbx_seq_one_letter_code
_entity_poly.pdbx_strand_id
1 'polypeptide(L)'
;MNTTNLISIEQFCTHYNVPVTFITALHEYELVEITIADSENYLQTNQLNDVEKMIRLHYELDINLEGIDAIYNLLKQVENLKSQIRTLKNKLNSYEDL
;
A
#
# COMPACT_ATOMS: atom_id res chain seq x y z
N MET A 1 14.40 15.02 6.67
CA MET A 1 14.98 14.02 7.59
C MET A 1 13.98 12.87 7.66
N ASN A 2 14.24 11.76 6.96
CA ASN A 2 13.30 10.64 6.92
C ASN A 2 13.42 9.89 8.25
N THR A 3 12.53 10.20 9.19
CA THR A 3 12.32 9.35 10.36
C THR A 3 11.82 8.01 9.84
N THR A 4 12.70 7.00 9.77
CA THR A 4 12.33 5.59 9.54
C THR A 4 11.50 5.13 10.73
N ASN A 5 10.25 5.55 10.73
CA ASN A 5 9.25 5.15 11.70
C ASN A 5 8.85 3.72 11.31
N LEU A 6 9.49 2.77 11.98
CA LEU A 6 9.25 1.35 11.86
C LEU A 6 8.26 0.90 12.95
N ILE A 7 7.37 0.00 12.60
CA ILE A 7 6.42 -0.64 13.53
C ILE A 7 6.67 -2.14 13.49
N SER A 8 6.76 -2.77 14.66
CA SER A 8 6.89 -4.24 14.75
C SER A 8 5.63 -4.90 14.16
N ILE A 9 5.84 -5.89 13.29
CA ILE A 9 4.72 -6.65 12.70
C ILE A 9 3.88 -7.34 13.78
N GLU A 10 4.50 -7.82 14.86
CA GLU A 10 3.76 -8.47 15.95
C GLU A 10 2.81 -7.50 16.66
N GLN A 11 3.29 -6.29 16.95
CA GLN A 11 2.47 -5.24 17.56
C GLN A 11 1.33 -4.82 16.65
N PHE A 12 1.62 -4.67 15.35
CA PHE A 12 0.62 -4.35 14.34
C PHE A 12 -0.46 -5.44 14.24
N CYS A 13 -0.05 -6.70 14.12
CA CYS A 13 -0.94 -7.85 14.04
C CYS A 13 -1.83 -7.97 15.28
N THR A 14 -1.28 -7.70 16.47
CA THR A 14 -2.04 -7.70 17.73
C THR A 14 -3.08 -6.58 17.76
N HIS A 15 -2.74 -5.38 17.29
CA HIS A 15 -3.66 -4.24 17.30
C HIS A 15 -4.83 -4.42 16.34
N TYR A 16 -4.56 -4.89 15.12
CA TYR A 16 -5.59 -5.10 14.09
C TYR A 16 -6.24 -6.49 14.16
N ASN A 17 -5.79 -7.34 15.08
CA ASN A 17 -6.26 -8.71 15.27
C ASN A 17 -6.18 -9.54 13.97
N VAL A 18 -5.06 -9.40 13.25
CA VAL A 18 -4.75 -10.12 12.01
C VAL A 18 -3.56 -11.06 12.21
N PRO A 19 -3.49 -12.21 11.52
CA PRO A 19 -2.38 -13.12 11.64
C PRO A 19 -1.14 -12.59 10.92
N VAL A 20 0.04 -12.85 11.48
CA VAL A 20 1.33 -12.47 10.86
C VAL A 20 1.47 -13.07 9.45
N THR A 21 0.89 -14.26 9.22
CA THR A 21 0.86 -14.92 7.90
C THR A 21 0.18 -14.06 6.84
N PHE A 22 -0.78 -13.21 7.20
CA PHE A 22 -1.41 -12.27 6.27
C PHE A 22 -0.40 -11.24 5.77
N ILE A 23 0.40 -10.66 6.68
CA ILE A 23 1.45 -9.70 6.33
C ILE A 23 2.56 -10.36 5.51
N THR A 24 2.94 -11.59 5.87
CA THR A 24 3.90 -12.37 5.07
C THR A 24 3.37 -12.63 3.66
N ALA A 25 2.09 -12.99 3.52
CA ALA A 25 1.50 -13.20 2.20
C ALA A 25 1.47 -11.88 1.39
N LEU A 26 1.04 -10.76 1.99
CA LEU A 26 1.10 -9.46 1.33
C LEU A 26 2.52 -9.10 0.85
N HIS A 27 3.55 -9.49 1.60
CA HIS A 27 4.93 -9.30 1.20
C HIS A 27 5.32 -10.19 0.00
N GLU A 28 4.84 -11.43 -0.06
CA GLU A 28 5.04 -12.31 -1.23
C GLU A 28 4.40 -11.77 -2.50
N TYR A 29 3.28 -11.04 -2.39
CA TYR A 29 2.66 -10.34 -3.52
C TYR A 29 3.30 -8.96 -3.81
N GLU A 30 4.42 -8.62 -3.17
CA GLU A 30 5.10 -7.31 -3.29
C GLU A 30 4.16 -6.12 -2.98
N LEU A 31 3.10 -6.35 -2.20
CA LEU A 31 2.12 -5.32 -1.81
C LEU A 31 2.62 -4.51 -0.61
N VAL A 32 3.52 -5.07 0.20
CA VAL A 32 4.11 -4.45 1.39
C VAL A 32 5.59 -4.76 1.47
N GLU A 33 6.38 -3.86 2.04
CA GLU A 33 7.81 -4.06 2.28
C GLU A 33 8.05 -4.40 3.76
N ILE A 34 8.78 -5.49 4.01
CA ILE A 34 9.21 -5.89 5.35
C ILE A 34 10.67 -5.54 5.53
N THR A 35 10.98 -4.78 6.57
CA THR A 35 12.36 -4.46 6.97
C THR A 35 12.75 -5.35 8.15
N ILE A 36 13.88 -6.04 8.03
CA ILE A 36 14.42 -6.86 9.12
C ILE A 36 15.42 -6.02 9.90
N ALA A 37 15.15 -5.83 11.20
CA ALA A 37 16.05 -5.15 12.13
C ALA A 37 16.13 -5.98 13.42
N ASP A 38 17.32 -6.14 14.00
CA ASP A 38 17.52 -6.87 15.26
C ASP A 38 16.90 -8.29 15.31
N SER A 39 16.85 -8.98 14.16
CA SER A 39 16.21 -10.31 14.00
C SER A 39 14.67 -10.31 14.13
N GLU A 40 14.04 -9.15 14.10
CA GLU A 40 12.59 -8.98 14.08
C GLU A 40 12.12 -8.32 12.77
N ASN A 41 10.86 -8.56 12.41
CA ASN A 41 10.26 -8.02 11.20
C ASN A 41 9.47 -6.74 11.50
N TYR A 42 9.74 -5.70 10.71
CA TYR A 42 9.14 -4.38 10.84
C TYR A 42 8.45 -3.93 9.55
N LEU A 43 7.35 -3.20 9.70
CA LEU A 43 6.68 -2.46 8.63
C LEU A 43 7.07 -0.99 8.69
N GLN A 44 7.19 -0.37 7.52
CA GLN A 44 7.34 1.07 7.45
C GLN A 44 5.98 1.76 7.65
N THR A 45 5.95 2.81 8.47
CA THR A 45 4.72 3.59 8.73
C THR A 45 4.09 4.23 7.51
N ASN A 46 4.86 4.50 6.45
CA ASN A 46 4.35 5.04 5.19
C ASN A 46 3.33 4.08 4.51
N GLN A 47 3.48 2.77 4.71
CA GLN A 47 2.64 1.72 4.12
C GLN A 47 1.49 1.31 5.04
N LEU A 48 1.47 1.77 6.29
CA LEU A 48 0.47 1.37 7.29
C LEU A 48 -0.97 1.61 6.82
N ASN A 49 -1.20 2.77 6.18
CA ASN A 49 -2.50 3.13 5.63
C ASN A 49 -2.93 2.21 4.47
N ASP A 50 -1.97 1.71 3.68
CA ASP A 50 -2.27 0.80 2.58
C ASP A 50 -2.52 -0.62 3.09
N VAL A 51 -1.74 -1.07 4.08
CA VAL A 51 -1.98 -2.34 4.80
C VAL A 51 -3.36 -2.33 5.46
N GLU A 52 -3.75 -1.25 6.12
CA GLU A 52 -5.07 -1.12 6.74
C GLU A 52 -6.21 -1.24 5.71
N LYS A 53 -6.07 -0.62 4.53
CA LYS A 53 -7.04 -0.80 3.45
C LYS A 53 -7.10 -2.27 3.02
N MET A 54 -5.96 -2.94 2.85
CA MET A 54 -5.91 -4.37 2.46
C MET A 54 -6.56 -5.27 3.52
N ILE A 55 -6.33 -4.99 4.81
CA ILE A 55 -7.02 -5.67 5.93
C ILE A 55 -8.53 -5.50 5.77
N ARG A 56 -9.01 -4.28 5.53
CA ARG A 56 -10.43 -4.03 5.34
C ARG A 56 -11.00 -4.74 4.10
N LEU A 57 -10.27 -4.74 2.98
CA LEU A 57 -10.68 -5.50 1.79
C LEU A 57 -10.81 -7.00 2.09
N HIS A 58 -9.86 -7.58 2.82
CA HIS A 58 -9.88 -9.00 3.15
C HIS A 58 -10.96 -9.36 4.17
N TYR A 59 -11.00 -8.64 5.30
CA TYR A 59 -11.81 -9.01 6.46
C TYR A 59 -13.21 -8.39 6.47
N GLU A 60 -13.41 -7.22 5.86
CA GLU A 60 -14.74 -6.58 5.78
C GLU A 60 -15.48 -6.94 4.47
N LEU A 61 -14.74 -7.11 3.37
CA LEU A 61 -15.33 -7.33 2.03
C LEU A 61 -15.12 -8.76 1.49
N ASP A 62 -14.50 -9.65 2.28
CA ASP A 62 -14.25 -11.06 1.94
C ASP A 62 -13.50 -11.24 0.61
N ILE A 63 -12.58 -10.32 0.31
CA ILE A 63 -11.77 -10.35 -0.91
C ILE A 63 -10.49 -11.15 -0.63
N ASN A 64 -10.20 -12.16 -1.45
CA ASN A 64 -8.97 -12.93 -1.35
C ASN A 64 -7.70 -12.11 -1.69
N LEU A 65 -6.53 -12.64 -1.36
CA LEU A 65 -5.25 -11.97 -1.59
C LEU A 65 -5.01 -11.69 -3.08
N GLU A 66 -5.39 -12.62 -3.97
CA GLU A 66 -5.29 -12.41 -5.42
C GLU A 66 -6.22 -11.29 -5.90
N GLY A 67 -7.39 -11.17 -5.29
CA GLY A 67 -8.32 -10.06 -5.54
C GLY A 67 -7.75 -8.73 -5.06
N ILE A 68 -7.09 -8.71 -3.90
CA ILE A 68 -6.39 -7.53 -3.38
C ILE A 68 -5.26 -7.11 -4.32
N ASP A 69 -4.43 -8.04 -4.79
CA ASP A 69 -3.37 -7.75 -5.76
C ASP A 69 -3.94 -7.19 -7.08
N ALA A 70 -4.98 -7.81 -7.62
CA ALA A 70 -5.64 -7.32 -8.82
C ALA A 70 -6.20 -5.89 -8.63
N ILE A 71 -6.87 -5.62 -7.50
CA ILE A 71 -7.40 -4.30 -7.16
C ILE A 71 -6.27 -3.28 -7.03
N TYR A 72 -5.18 -3.64 -6.35
CA TYR A 72 -4.03 -2.77 -6.16
C TYR A 72 -3.39 -2.40 -7.50
N ASN A 73 -3.18 -3.38 -8.38
CA ASN A 73 -2.65 -3.17 -9.73
C ASN A 73 -3.57 -2.29 -10.59
N LEU A 74 -4.89 -2.47 -10.49
CA LEU A 74 -5.86 -1.63 -11.19
C LEU A 74 -5.85 -0.19 -10.64
N LEU A 75 -5.80 -0.02 -9.31
CA LEU A 75 -5.74 1.29 -8.68
C LEU A 75 -4.49 2.07 -9.10
N LYS A 76 -3.34 1.38 -9.16
CA LYS A 76 -2.07 1.96 -9.64
C LYS A 76 -2.17 2.42 -11.09
N GLN A 77 -2.80 1.63 -11.96
CA GLN A 77 -3.04 2.02 -13.35
C GLN A 77 -3.95 3.25 -13.45
N VAL A 78 -5.03 3.29 -12.66
CA VAL A 78 -5.95 4.44 -12.61
C VAL A 78 -5.23 5.71 -12.15
N GLU A 79 -4.42 5.65 -11.10
CA GLU A 79 -3.65 6.80 -10.63
C GLU A 79 -2.61 7.27 -11.65
N ASN A 80 -1.94 6.35 -12.35
CA ASN A 80 -1.04 6.70 -13.45
C ASN A 80 -1.80 7.42 -14.58
N LEU A 81 -2.95 6.91 -14.99
CA LEU A 81 -3.79 7.54 -16.02
C LEU A 81 -4.27 8.93 -15.59
N LYS A 82 -4.73 9.10 -14.35
CA LYS A 82 -5.10 10.42 -13.79
C LYS A 82 -3.92 11.39 -13.80
N SER A 83 -2.72 10.93 -13.45
CA SER A 83 -1.50 11.75 -13.46
C SER A 83 -1.13 12.21 -14.88
N GLN A 84 -1.26 11.31 -15.86
CA GLN A 84 -1.05 11.66 -17.27
C GLN A 84 -2.08 12.69 -17.75
N ILE A 85 -3.37 12.49 -17.48
CA ILE A 85 -4.44 13.44 -17.81
C ILE A 85 -4.15 14.82 -17.18
N ARG A 86 -3.76 14.86 -15.90
CA ARG A 86 -3.39 16.11 -15.23
C ARG A 86 -2.21 16.79 -15.93
N THR A 87 -1.20 16.03 -16.31
CA THR A 87 -0.02 16.54 -17.03
C THR A 87 -0.39 17.09 -18.40
N LEU A 88 -1.22 16.38 -19.17
CA LEU A 88 -1.71 16.87 -20.46
C LEU A 88 -2.54 18.14 -20.30
N LYS A 89 -3.44 18.18 -19.32
CA LYS A 89 -4.27 19.37 -19.05
C LYS A 89 -3.44 20.58 -18.67
N ASN A 90 -2.43 20.41 -17.83
CA ASN A 90 -1.51 21.48 -17.46
C ASN A 90 -0.73 22.01 -18.67
N LYS A 91 -0.29 21.12 -19.58
CA LYS A 91 0.37 21.52 -20.83
C LYS A 91 -0.59 22.29 -21.73
N LEU A 92 -1.83 21.81 -21.92
CA LEU A 92 -2.82 22.48 -22.75
C LEU A 92 -3.09 23.91 -22.24
N ASN A 93 -3.34 24.05 -20.94
CA ASN A 93 -3.55 25.37 -20.32
C ASN A 93 -2.36 26.31 -20.57
N SER A 94 -1.12 25.80 -20.46
CA SER A 94 0.07 26.62 -20.72
C SER A 94 0.21 27.10 -22.18
N TYR A 95 -0.42 26.42 -23.14
CA TYR A 95 -0.49 26.88 -24.53
C TYR A 95 -1.66 27.84 -24.78
N GLU A 96 -2.75 27.74 -24.01
CA GLU A 96 -3.93 28.62 -24.12
C GLU A 96 -3.75 29.96 -23.39
N ASP A 97 -2.90 30.01 -22.36
CA ASP A 97 -2.54 31.22 -21.62
C ASP A 97 -1.46 32.08 -22.35
N LEU A 98 -1.12 31.74 -23.60
CA LEU A 98 -0.10 32.35 -24.46
C LEU A 98 -0.77 33.08 -25.64
#